data_AF-A0A2N1T9V2-F1
#
_entry.id   AF-A0A2N1T9V2-F1
#
_cell.length_a   1.000
_cell.length_b   1.000
_cell.length_c   1.000
_cell.angle_alpha   90.00
_cell.angle_beta   90.00
_cell.angle_gamma   90.00
#
_symmetry.space_group_name_H-M   'P 1'
#
loop_
_entity.id
_entity.type
_entity.pdbx_description
1 polymer ?
#
loop_
_entity_poly.entity_id
_entity_poly.type
_entity_poly.pdbx_seq_one_letter_code
_entity_poly.pdbx_strand_id
1 'polypeptide(L)' 'MLTLYFRDLLASVVSYSVMSLVLTVVFLHLDAPDVAIAEAGIGAALTTCIFVIAVRLTRRREE' A
#
# COMPACT_ATOMS: atom_id res chain seq x y z
N MET A 1 8.11 5.82 4.75
CA MET A 1 8.34 7.12 5.44
C MET A 1 7.50 8.25 4.86
N LEU A 2 7.35 8.40 3.53
CA LEU A 2 6.51 9.47 2.93
C LEU A 2 5.05 9.47 3.41
N THR A 3 4.47 8.30 3.66
CA THR A 3 3.08 8.11 4.15
C THR A 3 2.75 8.89 5.42
N LEU A 4 3.74 9.18 6.27
CA LEU A 4 3.54 9.89 7.55
C LEU A 4 3.50 11.42 7.38
N TYR A 5 3.92 11.93 6.23
CA TYR A 5 4.03 13.37 5.96
C TYR A 5 2.86 13.92 5.13
N PHE A 6 2.06 13.04 4.52
CA PHE A 6 0.91 13.44 3.73
C PHE A 6 -0.30 13.68 4.63
N ARG A 7 -0.75 14.94 4.66
CA ARG A 7 -1.99 15.36 5.33
C ARG A 7 -3.27 14.90 4.59
N ASP A 8 -3.11 14.45 3.34
CA ASP A 8 -4.16 13.88 2.51
C ASP A 8 -4.06 12.36 2.58
N LEU A 9 -5.08 11.71 3.17
CA LEU A 9 -5.03 10.27 3.41
C LEU A 9 -4.94 9.48 2.10
N LEU A 10 -5.46 10.00 1.00
CA LEU A 10 -5.42 9.33 -0.30
C LEU A 10 -3.99 9.27 -0.85
N ALA A 11 -3.21 10.35 -0.68
CA ALA A 11 -1.81 10.40 -1.06
C ALA A 11 -0.93 9.48 -0.19
N SER A 12 -1.24 9.35 1.11
CA SER A 12 -0.64 8.36 2.01
C SER A 12 -0.87 6.93 1.52
N VAL A 13 -2.12 6.59 1.17
CA VAL A 13 -2.48 5.26 0.70
C VAL A 13 -1.76 4.90 -0.61
N VAL A 14 -1.66 5.84 -1.55
CA VAL A 14 -0.93 5.63 -2.80
C VAL A 14 0.56 5.41 -2.53
N SER A 15 1.19 6.23 -1.68
CA SER A 15 2.61 6.08 -1.34
C SER A 15 2.90 4.80 -0.55
N TYR A 16 1.95 4.31 0.25
CA TYR A 16 2.02 2.99 0.88
C TYR A 16 1.94 1.85 -0.15
N SER A 17 1.00 1.93 -1.11
CA SER A 17 0.83 0.94 -2.16
C SER A 17 2.10 0.79 -3.03
N VAL A 18 2.75 1.91 -3.37
CA VAL A 18 4.04 1.91 -4.09
C VAL A 18 5.14 1.23 -3.27
N MET A 19 5.20 1.46 -1.96
CA MET A 19 6.18 0.78 -1.09
C MET A 19 5.97 -0.74 -1.05
N SER A 20 4.72 -1.21 -1.03
CA SER A 20 4.42 -2.65 -1.06
C SER A 20 4.80 -3.27 -2.41
N LEU A 21 4.57 -2.58 -3.53
CA LEU A 21 5.06 -3.02 -4.85
C LEU A 21 6.58 -3.18 -4.89
N VAL A 22 7.32 -2.27 -4.26
CA VAL A 22 8.78 -2.39 -4.14
C VAL A 22 9.16 -3.61 -3.29
N LEU A 23 8.45 -3.87 -2.20
CA LEU A 23 8.69 -5.02 -1.33
C LEU A 23 8.46 -6.35 -2.10
N THR A 24 7.47 -6.38 -2.98
CA THR A 24 7.21 -7.55 -3.84
C THR A 24 8.41 -7.83 -4.76
N VAL A 25 9.00 -6.79 -5.34
CA VAL A 25 10.21 -6.91 -6.16
C VAL A 25 11.40 -7.39 -5.34
N VAL A 26 11.49 -6.99 -4.07
CA VAL A 26 12.53 -7.47 -3.14
C VAL A 26 12.34 -8.96 -2.82
N PHE A 27 11.11 -9.43 -2.57
CA PHE A 27 10.85 -10.86 -2.36
C PHE A 27 11.17 -11.71 -3.59
N LEU A 28 10.95 -11.18 -4.79
CA LEU A 28 11.40 -11.84 -6.03
C LEU A 28 12.92 -11.97 -6.10
N HIS A 29 13.68 -10.99 -5.61
CA HIS A 29 15.15 -11.07 -5.55
C HIS A 29 15.67 -12.02 -4.46
N LEU A 30 14.88 -12.29 -3.43
CA LEU A 30 15.23 -13.17 -2.31
C LEU A 30 14.90 -14.65 -2.58
N ASP A 31 14.65 -15.04 -3.83
CA ASP A 31 14.24 -16.41 -4.22
C ASP A 31 12.96 -16.89 -3.51
N ALA A 32 12.09 -15.96 -3.10
CA ALA A 32 10.81 -16.24 -2.44
C ALA A 32 9.62 -15.88 -3.35
N PRO A 33 9.41 -16.60 -4.48
CA PRO A 33 8.37 -16.28 -5.45
C PRO A 33 6.94 -16.47 -4.90
N ASP A 34 6.73 -17.47 -4.05
CA ASP A 34 5.42 -17.73 -3.43
C ASP A 34 4.98 -16.57 -2.53
N VAL A 35 5.91 -16.01 -1.75
CA VAL A 35 5.66 -14.86 -0.88
C VAL A 35 5.45 -13.59 -1.70
N ALA A 36 6.21 -13.40 -2.79
CA ALA A 36 6.04 -12.27 -3.69
C ALA A 36 4.64 -12.23 -4.33
N ILE A 37 4.12 -13.37 -4.80
CA ILE A 37 2.78 -13.45 -5.39
C ILE A 37 1.71 -13.12 -4.35
N ALA A 38 1.85 -13.65 -3.13
CA ALA A 38 0.93 -13.37 -2.04
C ALA A 38 0.94 -11.88 -1.66
N GLU A 39 2.14 -11.29 -1.55
CA GLU A 39 2.30 -9.89 -1.18
C GLU A 39 1.84 -8.94 -2.29
N ALA A 40 2.03 -9.28 -3.57
CA ALA A 40 1.48 -8.52 -4.69
C ALA A 40 -0.05 -8.46 -4.63
N GLY A 41 -0.71 -9.59 -4.35
CA GLY A 41 -2.17 -9.67 -4.22
C GLY A 41 -2.70 -8.92 -3.01
N ILE A 42 -2.08 -9.11 -1.85
CA ILE A 42 -2.51 -8.48 -0.60
C ILE A 42 -2.18 -6.98 -0.62
N GLY A 43 -0.92 -6.64 -0.87
CA GLY A 43 -0.39 -5.28 -0.80
C GLY A 43 -0.86 -4.34 -1.90
N ALA A 44 -0.90 -4.80 -3.16
CA ALA A 44 -1.30 -3.95 -4.28
C ALA A 44 -2.83 -3.85 -4.41
N ALA A 45 -3.57 -4.96 -4.24
CA ALA A 45 -5.02 -4.97 -4.47
C ALA A 45 -5.84 -4.85 -3.18
N LEU A 46 -5.62 -5.74 -2.21
CA LEU A 46 -6.49 -5.84 -1.03
C LEU A 46 -6.33 -4.62 -0.11
N THR A 47 -5.09 -4.31 0.26
CA THR A 47 -4.79 -3.21 1.18
C THR A 47 -5.14 -1.86 0.55
N THR A 48 -4.84 -1.65 -0.74
CA THR A 48 -5.24 -0.44 -1.47
C THR A 48 -6.76 -0.29 -1.52
N CYS A 49 -7.51 -1.35 -1.84
CA CYS A 49 -8.97 -1.30 -1.86
C CYS A 49 -9.56 -0.99 -0.48
N ILE A 50 -9.09 -1.67 0.57
CA ILE A 50 -9.55 -1.43 1.94
C ILE A 50 -9.29 0.02 2.35
N PHE A 51 -8.08 0.54 2.10
CA PHE A 51 -7.75 1.91 2.46
C PHE A 51 -8.51 2.94 1.62
N VAL A 52 -8.72 2.70 0.32
CA VAL A 52 -9.53 3.58 -0.52
C VAL A 52 -10.98 3.63 -0.02
N ILE A 53 -11.55 2.49 0.36
CA ILE A 53 -12.90 2.42 0.95
C ILE A 53 -12.92 3.11 2.31
N ALA A 54 -11.93 2.87 3.17
CA ALA A 54 -11.83 3.51 4.47
C ALA A 54 -11.75 5.04 4.32
N VAL A 55 -10.90 5.55 3.43
CA VAL A 55 -10.76 6.99 3.14
C VAL A 55 -12.01 7.58 2.47
N ARG A 56 -12.81 6.77 1.78
CA ARG A 56 -14.12 7.19 1.26
C ARG A 56 -15.18 7.27 2.36
N LEU A 57 -15.10 6.39 3.36
CA LEU A 57 -16.04 6.30 4.48
C LEU A 57 -15.67 7.29 5.61
N THR A 58 -14.40 7.69 5.70
CA THR A 58 -13.88 8.67 6.67
C THR A 58 -13.55 10.01 5.99
N ARG A 59 -13.18 11.02 6.78
CA ARG A 59 -12.79 12.34 6.27
C ARG A 59 -11.44 12.22 5.55
N ARG A 60 -11.32 12.71 4.30
CA ARG A 60 -10.10 12.61 3.46
C ARG A 60 -8.84 13.32 3.99
N ARG A 61 -8.95 14.12 5.04
CA ARG A 61 -7.88 14.99 5.54
C ARG A 61 -7.76 14.80 7.05
N GLU A 62 -6.57 14.47 7.53
CA GLU A 62 -6.25 14.61 8.96
C GLU A 62 -6.22 16.11 9.28
N GLU A 63 -7.02 16.51 10.26
CA GLU A 63 -6.91 17.83 10.91
C GLU A 63 -5.79 17.81 11.95
#